data_AF-R9KUP6-F1
#
_entry.id   AF-R9KUP6-F1
#
_cell.length_a   1.000
_cell.length_b   1.000
_cell.length_c   1.000
_cell.angle_alpha   90.00
_cell.angle_beta   90.00
_cell.angle_gamma   90.00
#
_symmetry.space_group_name_H-M   'P 1'
#
loop_
_entity.id
_entity.type
_entity.pdbx_description
1 polymer ?
#
loop_
_entity_poly.entity_id
_entity_poly.type
_entity_poly.pdbx_seq_one_letter_code
_entity_poly.pdbx_strand_id
1 'polypeptide(L)'
;MGAIKHFLGNYSENFAAALILWPMASFVLTLPILAYLYHRDGRLRFGSFAGTYLTVLYVLGLGCFTLYPLPSGDAGPGITYGIPPQWAPLNFVNDIAKDGLRAVFQLAFNVVFFVPLGFIAGRLLRLRFASSVLIGLAVSAFIETAQLTGLFGVYPYAYRCCDVDDIAANTLGAALGWLCSWLLGRVVPPGKLAEAEPTDRPGFVRRCVALWLDLVIVWLAAVVPYGVVALGLEAVGASALQLPGLTAAQTVDAVMGACAVVAFVLVELIIPWTHDGSTPGGAFVRMTFETHPRTTGYRALFYLVRTATLVATLFVWPWLVLPLLLFYLVKREMPYDLIP
;
A
#
# COMPACT_ATOMS: atom_id res chain seq x y z
N MET A 1 -18.12 -33.63 -9.54
CA MET A 1 -18.76 -32.45 -8.90
C MET A 1 -18.36 -32.25 -7.43
N GLY A 2 -18.21 -33.33 -6.63
CA GLY A 2 -17.78 -33.24 -5.22
C GLY A 2 -16.34 -32.72 -4.98
N ALA A 3 -15.37 -33.14 -5.80
CA ALA A 3 -13.98 -32.68 -5.68
C ALA A 3 -13.82 -31.17 -5.91
N ILE A 4 -14.53 -30.60 -6.90
CA ILE A 4 -14.54 -29.15 -7.17
C ILE A 4 -15.21 -28.40 -6.02
N LYS A 5 -16.31 -28.92 -5.46
CA LYS A 5 -17.02 -28.27 -4.35
C LYS A 5 -16.20 -28.28 -3.04
N HIS A 6 -15.49 -29.37 -2.76
CA HIS A 6 -14.57 -29.48 -1.62
C HIS A 6 -13.31 -28.63 -1.81
N PHE A 7 -12.75 -28.59 -3.03
CA PHE A 7 -11.63 -27.71 -3.38
C PHE A 7 -12.02 -26.25 -3.19
N LEU A 8 -13.13 -25.80 -3.78
CA LEU A 8 -13.65 -24.43 -3.62
C LEU A 8 -14.05 -24.11 -2.17
N GLY A 9 -14.51 -25.10 -1.40
CA GLY A 9 -14.77 -24.97 0.04
C GLY A 9 -13.51 -24.60 0.82
N ASN A 10 -12.36 -25.21 0.53
CA ASN A 10 -11.08 -24.89 1.17
C ASN A 10 -10.54 -23.49 0.80
N TYR A 11 -10.88 -22.96 -0.37
CA TYR A 11 -10.52 -21.59 -0.77
C TYR A 11 -11.52 -20.53 -0.27
N SER A 12 -12.70 -20.96 0.19
CA SER A 12 -13.77 -20.04 0.58
C SER A 12 -13.41 -19.22 1.81
N GLU A 13 -12.65 -19.79 2.76
CA GLU A 13 -12.19 -19.08 3.96
C GLU A 13 -11.14 -18.01 3.61
N ASN A 14 -10.15 -18.36 2.79
CA ASN A 14 -9.12 -17.42 2.33
C ASN A 14 -9.75 -16.26 1.54
N PHE A 15 -10.74 -16.58 0.71
CA PHE A 15 -11.49 -15.57 -0.05
C PHE A 15 -12.37 -14.71 0.85
N ALA A 16 -13.05 -15.29 1.84
CA ALA A 16 -13.84 -14.56 2.82
C ALA A 16 -12.96 -13.62 3.65
N ALA A 17 -11.80 -14.07 4.11
CA ALA A 17 -10.83 -13.24 4.82
C ALA A 17 -10.39 -12.04 3.96
N ALA A 18 -10.05 -12.27 2.69
CA ALA A 18 -9.72 -11.20 1.76
C ALA A 18 -10.87 -10.19 1.60
N LEU A 19 -12.11 -10.67 1.44
CA LEU A 19 -13.30 -9.80 1.31
C LEU A 19 -13.60 -9.00 2.58
N ILE A 20 -13.38 -9.58 3.76
CA ILE A 20 -13.59 -8.89 5.05
C ILE A 20 -12.54 -7.80 5.26
N LEU A 21 -11.27 -8.08 4.92
CA LEU A 21 -10.17 -7.11 5.05
C LEU A 21 -10.20 -6.02 3.97
N TRP A 22 -10.84 -6.31 2.83
CA TRP A 22 -10.80 -5.45 1.65
C TRP A 22 -11.30 -4.02 1.86
N PRO A 23 -12.47 -3.75 2.48
CA PRO A 23 -12.94 -2.38 2.70
C PRO A 23 -11.93 -1.53 3.48
N MET A 24 -11.32 -2.10 4.52
CA MET A 24 -10.34 -1.42 5.35
C MET A 24 -9.02 -1.20 4.60
N ALA A 25 -8.50 -2.24 3.95
CA ALA A 25 -7.27 -2.11 3.17
C ALA A 25 -7.45 -1.14 2.00
N SER A 26 -8.61 -1.15 1.32
CA SER A 26 -8.92 -0.22 0.25
C SER A 26 -9.02 1.21 0.75
N PHE A 27 -9.59 1.46 1.93
CA PHE A 27 -9.59 2.80 2.51
C PHE A 27 -8.16 3.35 2.67
N VAL A 28 -7.22 2.51 3.12
CA VAL A 28 -5.81 2.89 3.34
C VAL A 28 -5.00 2.94 2.04
N LEU A 29 -5.15 1.96 1.15
CA LEU A 29 -4.26 1.75 0.00
C LEU A 29 -4.79 2.33 -1.31
N THR A 30 -6.09 2.64 -1.41
CA THR A 30 -6.65 3.21 -2.66
C THR A 30 -6.20 4.65 -2.87
N LEU A 31 -6.22 5.48 -1.83
CA LEU A 31 -5.82 6.88 -1.92
C LEU A 31 -4.36 7.13 -2.38
N PRO A 32 -3.32 6.44 -1.85
CA PRO A 32 -1.94 6.64 -2.32
C PRO A 32 -1.75 6.13 -3.74
N ILE A 33 -2.36 5.00 -4.11
CA ILE A 33 -2.29 4.49 -5.48
C ILE A 33 -2.98 5.48 -6.44
N LEU A 34 -4.16 5.99 -6.09
CA LEU A 34 -4.83 7.02 -6.88
C LEU A 34 -4.02 8.30 -6.97
N ALA A 35 -3.38 8.72 -5.87
CA ALA A 35 -2.52 9.88 -5.88
C ALA A 35 -1.34 9.68 -6.83
N TYR A 36 -0.72 8.50 -6.83
CA TYR A 36 0.37 8.16 -7.76
C TYR A 36 -0.11 8.20 -9.22
N LEU A 37 -1.27 7.59 -9.49
CA LEU A 37 -1.89 7.64 -10.82
C LEU A 37 -2.21 9.07 -11.23
N TYR A 38 -2.64 9.91 -10.30
CA TYR A 38 -2.91 11.32 -10.55
C TYR A 38 -1.64 12.13 -10.80
N HIS A 39 -0.59 11.92 -10.02
CA HIS A 39 0.72 12.56 -10.24
C HIS A 39 1.26 12.25 -11.64
N ARG A 40 1.11 11.00 -12.06
CA ARG A 40 1.60 10.51 -13.35
C ARG A 40 0.72 10.93 -14.53
N ASP A 41 -0.60 10.78 -14.41
CA ASP A 41 -1.54 10.92 -15.52
C ASP A 41 -2.29 12.27 -15.52
N GLY A 42 -2.23 13.04 -14.42
CA GLY A 42 -2.84 14.38 -14.25
C GLY A 42 -4.36 14.41 -14.18
N ARG A 43 -5.01 13.27 -14.40
CA ARG A 43 -6.47 13.09 -14.40
C ARG A 43 -6.81 11.71 -13.86
N LEU A 44 -7.80 11.65 -12.99
CA LEU A 44 -8.40 10.37 -12.57
C LEU A 44 -9.58 10.05 -13.46
N ARG A 45 -9.56 8.87 -14.09
CA ARG A 45 -10.71 8.29 -14.80
C ARG A 45 -11.41 7.31 -13.88
N PHE A 46 -12.69 7.06 -14.11
CA PHE A 46 -13.42 6.03 -13.37
C PHE A 46 -12.74 4.65 -13.45
N GLY A 47 -12.17 4.31 -14.61
CA GLY A 47 -11.38 3.08 -14.77
C GLY A 47 -10.13 3.01 -13.88
N SER A 48 -9.50 4.15 -13.56
CA SER A 48 -8.37 4.20 -12.62
C SER A 48 -8.84 3.90 -11.19
N PHE A 49 -10.03 4.36 -10.81
CA PHE A 49 -10.65 4.06 -9.52
C PHE A 49 -10.97 2.58 -9.39
N ALA A 50 -11.74 2.02 -10.34
CA ALA A 50 -12.08 0.60 -10.36
C ALA A 50 -10.83 -0.29 -10.40
N GLY A 51 -9.85 0.04 -11.25
CA GLY A 51 -8.59 -0.71 -11.37
C GLY A 51 -7.75 -0.67 -10.10
N THR A 52 -7.71 0.47 -9.39
CA THR A 52 -7.02 0.56 -8.10
C THR A 52 -7.71 -0.27 -7.04
N TYR A 53 -9.03 -0.18 -6.95
CA TYR A 53 -9.83 -0.91 -5.98
C TYR A 53 -9.70 -2.43 -6.15
N LEU A 54 -9.71 -2.91 -7.40
CA LEU A 54 -9.46 -4.31 -7.75
C LEU A 54 -8.00 -4.73 -7.51
N THR A 55 -7.03 -3.84 -7.73
CA THR A 55 -5.62 -4.10 -7.39
C THR A 55 -5.45 -4.38 -5.90
N VAL A 56 -6.11 -3.60 -5.03
CA VAL A 56 -6.05 -3.84 -3.58
C VAL A 56 -6.66 -5.19 -3.22
N LEU A 57 -7.83 -5.54 -3.79
CA LEU A 57 -8.43 -6.87 -3.60
C LEU A 57 -7.49 -7.98 -4.04
N TYR A 58 -6.84 -7.81 -5.20
CA TYR A 58 -5.90 -8.78 -5.73
C TYR A 58 -4.69 -8.96 -4.81
N VAL A 59 -4.07 -7.89 -4.32
CA VAL A 59 -2.92 -7.97 -3.40
C VAL A 59 -3.30 -8.64 -2.08
N LEU A 60 -4.48 -8.33 -1.54
CA LEU A 60 -5.00 -9.03 -0.36
C LEU A 60 -5.26 -10.51 -0.65
N GLY A 61 -5.87 -10.82 -1.80
CA GLY A 61 -6.07 -12.18 -2.26
C GLY A 61 -4.75 -12.93 -2.39
N LEU A 62 -3.71 -12.30 -2.97
CA LEU A 62 -2.38 -12.85 -3.09
C LEU A 62 -1.85 -13.28 -1.72
N GLY A 63 -1.91 -12.39 -0.72
CA GLY A 63 -1.51 -12.72 0.65
C GLY A 63 -2.37 -13.80 1.30
N CYS A 64 -3.70 -13.70 1.23
CA CYS A 64 -4.60 -14.66 1.89
C CYS A 64 -4.51 -16.06 1.27
N PHE A 65 -4.37 -16.20 -0.04
CA PHE A 65 -4.31 -17.52 -0.66
C PHE A 65 -2.95 -18.21 -0.49
N THR A 66 -1.88 -17.43 -0.33
CA THR A 66 -0.51 -17.96 -0.19
C THR A 66 -0.08 -18.15 1.25
N LEU A 67 -0.53 -17.30 2.17
CA LEU A 67 -0.09 -17.30 3.56
C LEU A 67 -1.16 -17.71 4.58
N TYR A 68 -2.46 -17.65 4.24
CA TYR A 68 -3.55 -18.06 5.14
C TYR A 68 -4.07 -19.48 4.78
N PRO A 69 -4.54 -20.30 5.74
CA PRO A 69 -4.71 -20.05 7.19
C PRO A 69 -3.41 -19.99 8.00
N LEU A 70 -3.27 -19.03 8.90
CA LEU A 70 -2.10 -19.02 9.80
C LEU A 70 -2.15 -20.22 10.77
N PRO A 71 -1.00 -20.84 11.09
CA PRO A 71 -0.96 -21.95 12.06
C PRO A 71 -1.57 -21.55 13.40
N SER A 72 -2.39 -22.41 13.98
CA SER A 72 -3.02 -22.19 15.29
C SER A 72 -2.36 -22.97 16.44
N GLY A 73 -1.38 -23.82 16.15
CA GLY A 73 -0.69 -24.68 17.14
C GLY A 73 0.28 -25.66 16.47
N ASP A 74 0.68 -26.75 17.14
CA ASP A 74 1.64 -27.73 16.62
C ASP A 74 1.03 -28.79 15.67
N ALA A 75 -0.22 -28.61 15.23
CA ALA A 75 -0.88 -29.51 14.28
C ALA A 75 -2.02 -28.80 13.54
N GLY A 76 -2.23 -29.14 12.26
CA GLY A 76 -3.30 -28.55 11.43
C GLY A 76 -2.95 -28.39 9.94
N PRO A 77 -3.92 -27.98 9.10
CA PRO A 77 -3.70 -27.71 7.68
C PRO A 77 -2.73 -26.55 7.48
N GLY A 78 -1.68 -26.75 6.68
CA GLY A 78 -0.64 -25.74 6.48
C GLY A 78 0.45 -25.76 7.55
N ILE A 79 0.69 -26.89 8.21
CA ILE A 79 1.87 -27.07 9.05
C ILE A 79 2.73 -28.16 8.41
N THR A 80 4.00 -27.81 8.16
CA THR A 80 4.93 -28.66 7.45
C THR A 80 6.13 -28.98 8.33
N TYR A 81 6.01 -30.02 9.17
CA TYR A 81 7.12 -30.47 10.00
C TYR A 81 8.16 -31.23 9.20
N GLY A 82 9.35 -30.64 9.04
CA GLY A 82 10.53 -31.34 8.53
C GLY A 82 10.41 -31.86 7.10
N ILE A 83 9.43 -31.40 6.31
CA ILE A 83 9.42 -31.66 4.86
C ILE A 83 10.50 -30.77 4.24
N PRO A 84 11.52 -31.35 3.58
CA PRO A 84 12.58 -30.56 3.00
C PRO A 84 12.02 -29.71 1.84
N PRO A 85 12.48 -28.46 1.70
CA PRO A 85 12.15 -27.63 0.54
C PRO A 85 12.58 -28.29 -0.78
N GLN A 86 11.78 -28.07 -1.82
CA GLN A 86 12.06 -28.58 -3.16
C GLN A 86 12.90 -27.56 -3.95
N TRP A 87 14.16 -27.88 -4.15
CA TRP A 87 15.12 -27.04 -4.88
C TRP A 87 15.39 -27.50 -6.31
N ALA A 88 14.96 -28.71 -6.68
CA ALA A 88 15.22 -29.26 -8.01
C ALA A 88 14.32 -28.57 -9.04
N PRO A 89 14.89 -27.83 -10.01
CA PRO A 89 14.09 -27.23 -11.07
C PRO A 89 13.49 -28.32 -11.97
N LEU A 90 12.29 -28.07 -12.48
CA LEU A 90 11.53 -28.98 -13.35
C LEU A 90 11.05 -30.26 -12.63
N ASN A 91 11.02 -30.27 -11.30
CA ASN A 91 10.46 -31.39 -10.56
C ASN A 91 8.95 -31.56 -10.81
N PHE A 92 8.25 -30.51 -11.25
CA PHE A 92 6.85 -30.60 -11.68
C PHE A 92 6.61 -31.72 -12.71
N VAL A 93 7.61 -32.14 -13.50
CA VAL A 93 7.48 -33.28 -14.43
C VAL A 93 7.26 -34.59 -13.67
N ASN A 94 8.00 -34.80 -12.58
CA ASN A 94 7.85 -35.96 -11.70
C ASN A 94 6.51 -35.88 -10.96
N ASP A 95 6.11 -34.68 -10.52
CA ASP A 95 4.83 -34.48 -9.83
C ASP A 95 3.65 -34.72 -10.78
N ILE A 96 3.74 -34.33 -12.05
CA ILE A 96 2.74 -34.68 -13.07
C ILE A 96 2.71 -36.19 -13.33
N ALA A 97 3.86 -36.86 -13.37
CA ALA A 97 3.91 -38.31 -13.54
C ALA A 97 3.27 -39.07 -12.35
N LYS A 98 3.38 -38.52 -11.14
CA LYS A 98 2.87 -39.11 -9.90
C LYS A 98 1.42 -38.75 -9.58
N ASP A 99 1.10 -37.46 -9.64
CA ASP A 99 -0.17 -36.87 -9.19
C ASP A 99 -1.08 -36.44 -10.36
N GLY A 100 -0.62 -36.59 -11.61
CA GLY A 100 -1.41 -36.45 -12.82
C GLY A 100 -1.97 -35.04 -13.02
N LEU A 101 -3.27 -34.97 -13.36
CA LEU A 101 -3.98 -33.71 -13.62
C LEU A 101 -3.96 -32.73 -12.44
N ARG A 102 -3.80 -33.21 -11.21
CA ARG A 102 -3.77 -32.35 -10.03
C ARG A 102 -2.53 -31.45 -10.03
N ALA A 103 -1.36 -32.00 -10.35
CA ALA A 103 -0.11 -31.24 -10.46
C ALA A 103 -0.16 -30.26 -11.65
N VAL A 104 -0.78 -30.67 -12.78
CA VAL A 104 -1.01 -29.77 -13.92
C VAL A 104 -1.86 -28.56 -13.52
N PHE A 105 -2.96 -28.78 -12.80
CA PHE A 105 -3.81 -27.68 -12.35
C PHE A 105 -3.10 -26.79 -11.32
N GLN A 106 -2.32 -27.35 -10.41
CA GLN A 106 -1.53 -26.57 -9.44
C GLN A 106 -0.56 -25.64 -10.16
N LEU A 107 0.24 -26.17 -11.10
CA LEU A 107 1.17 -25.39 -11.90
C LEU A 107 0.44 -24.30 -12.70
N ALA A 108 -0.66 -24.65 -13.38
CA ALA A 108 -1.44 -23.71 -14.16
C ALA A 108 -2.07 -22.60 -13.31
N PHE A 109 -2.56 -22.91 -12.10
CA PHE A 109 -3.13 -21.92 -11.21
C PHE A 109 -2.06 -20.98 -10.65
N ASN A 110 -0.86 -21.45 -10.34
CA ASN A 110 0.26 -20.59 -9.93
C ASN A 110 0.57 -19.55 -11.03
N VAL A 111 0.65 -19.98 -12.29
CA VAL A 111 0.79 -19.07 -13.45
C VAL A 111 -0.38 -18.06 -13.50
N VAL A 112 -1.64 -18.54 -13.52
CA VAL A 112 -2.82 -17.67 -13.62
C VAL A 112 -2.91 -16.68 -12.46
N PHE A 113 -2.48 -17.09 -11.27
CA PHE A 113 -2.56 -16.28 -10.06
C PHE A 113 -1.64 -15.05 -10.10
N PHE A 114 -0.54 -15.11 -10.86
CA PHE A 114 0.38 -13.98 -11.05
C PHE A 114 0.14 -13.17 -12.33
N VAL A 115 -0.76 -13.62 -13.23
CA VAL A 115 -1.17 -12.83 -14.41
C VAL A 115 -1.68 -11.43 -14.03
N PRO A 116 -2.53 -11.24 -13.00
CA PRO A 116 -2.96 -9.90 -12.62
C PRO A 116 -1.80 -9.01 -12.15
N LEU A 117 -0.80 -9.54 -11.43
CA LEU A 117 0.38 -8.76 -11.00
C LEU A 117 1.14 -8.19 -12.19
N GLY A 118 1.41 -9.04 -13.19
CA GLY A 118 2.05 -8.61 -14.44
C GLY A 118 1.23 -7.59 -15.21
N PHE A 119 -0.08 -7.80 -15.26
CA PHE A 119 -1.01 -6.87 -15.92
C PHE A 119 -1.05 -5.52 -15.23
N ILE A 120 -1.09 -5.47 -13.90
CA ILE A 120 -1.07 -4.26 -13.09
C ILE A 120 0.27 -3.52 -13.28
N ALA A 121 1.40 -4.24 -13.23
CA ALA A 121 2.72 -3.67 -13.47
C ALA A 121 2.82 -3.00 -14.85
N GLY A 122 2.38 -3.69 -15.91
CA GLY A 122 2.41 -3.16 -17.28
C GLY A 122 1.36 -2.08 -17.57
N ARG A 123 0.12 -2.24 -17.09
CA ARG A 123 -1.00 -1.32 -17.38
C ARG A 123 -1.11 -0.18 -16.39
N LEU A 124 -1.19 -0.51 -15.10
CA LEU A 124 -1.48 0.44 -14.05
C LEU A 124 -0.24 1.23 -13.69
N LEU A 125 0.92 0.58 -13.58
CA LEU A 125 2.21 1.22 -13.22
C LEU A 125 3.05 1.62 -14.45
N ARG A 126 2.70 1.15 -15.65
CA ARG A 126 3.42 1.41 -16.91
C ARG A 126 4.88 0.97 -16.88
N LEU A 127 5.18 -0.09 -16.14
CA LEU A 127 6.51 -0.66 -16.05
C LEU A 127 6.87 -1.42 -17.33
N ARG A 128 8.17 -1.49 -17.61
CA ARG A 128 8.69 -2.28 -18.73
C ARG A 128 8.57 -3.76 -18.43
N PHE A 129 8.65 -4.59 -19.47
CA PHE A 129 8.54 -6.06 -19.35
C PHE A 129 9.49 -6.61 -18.28
N ALA A 130 10.79 -6.30 -18.39
CA ALA A 130 11.80 -6.78 -17.45
C ALA A 130 11.49 -6.40 -16.00
N SER A 131 11.11 -5.14 -15.73
CA SER A 131 10.74 -4.70 -14.38
C SER A 131 9.52 -5.44 -13.85
N SER A 132 8.53 -5.73 -14.71
CA SER A 132 7.31 -6.44 -14.32
C SER A 132 7.59 -7.91 -13.98
N VAL A 133 8.47 -8.55 -14.76
CA VAL A 133 8.95 -9.92 -14.50
C VAL A 133 9.77 -9.98 -13.22
N LEU A 134 10.67 -9.02 -13.01
CA LEU A 134 11.47 -8.94 -11.77
C LEU A 134 10.60 -8.72 -10.52
N ILE A 135 9.54 -7.92 -10.63
CA ILE A 135 8.56 -7.78 -9.54
C ILE A 135 7.84 -9.11 -9.29
N GLY A 136 7.40 -9.81 -10.34
CA GLY A 136 6.80 -11.14 -10.20
C GLY A 136 7.71 -12.12 -9.50
N LEU A 137 8.98 -12.17 -9.92
CA LEU A 137 10.02 -12.99 -9.30
C LEU A 137 10.24 -12.62 -7.83
N ALA A 138 10.40 -11.33 -7.53
CA ALA A 138 10.66 -10.86 -6.18
C ALA A 138 9.48 -11.14 -5.24
N VAL A 139 8.24 -10.92 -5.70
CA VAL A 139 7.02 -11.20 -4.91
C VAL A 139 6.87 -12.70 -4.68
N SER A 140 7.11 -13.53 -5.71
CA SER A 140 7.04 -14.98 -5.53
C SER A 140 8.13 -15.49 -4.58
N ALA A 141 9.37 -15.03 -4.74
CA ALA A 141 10.47 -15.40 -3.85
C ALA A 141 10.20 -14.94 -2.41
N PHE A 142 9.61 -13.76 -2.22
CA PHE A 142 9.20 -13.26 -0.90
C PHE A 142 8.15 -14.17 -0.25
N ILE A 143 7.15 -14.61 -1.01
CA ILE A 143 6.10 -15.53 -0.53
C ILE A 143 6.69 -16.90 -0.16
N GLU A 144 7.51 -17.49 -1.02
CA GLU A 144 8.15 -18.77 -0.76
C GLU A 144 9.11 -18.68 0.44
N THR A 145 9.87 -17.58 0.55
CA THR A 145 10.75 -17.34 1.70
C THR A 145 9.95 -17.19 2.99
N ALA A 146 8.84 -16.46 2.94
CA ALA A 146 7.92 -16.37 4.06
C ALA A 146 7.46 -17.77 4.46
N GLN A 147 6.95 -18.58 3.54
CA GLN A 147 6.48 -19.94 3.85
C GLN A 147 7.58 -20.85 4.41
N LEU A 148 8.77 -20.84 3.78
CA LEU A 148 9.94 -21.62 4.19
C LEU A 148 10.38 -21.32 5.62
N THR A 149 10.38 -20.04 5.97
CA THR A 149 10.83 -19.55 7.29
C THR A 149 9.68 -19.53 8.31
N GLY A 150 8.52 -20.10 7.96
CA GLY A 150 7.32 -20.09 8.80
C GLY A 150 6.55 -18.76 8.82
N LEU A 151 7.03 -17.76 8.10
CA LEU A 151 6.74 -16.33 8.12
C LEU A 151 7.76 -15.58 8.98
N PHE A 152 9.01 -15.64 8.55
CA PHE A 152 10.15 -14.89 9.11
C PHE A 152 10.42 -15.19 10.59
N GLY A 153 10.22 -16.44 11.01
CA GLY A 153 10.53 -16.89 12.37
C GLY A 153 9.43 -16.61 13.40
N VAL A 154 8.27 -16.09 12.99
CA VAL A 154 7.09 -16.00 13.86
C VAL A 154 6.64 -17.40 14.32
N TYR A 155 6.81 -18.40 13.46
CA TYR A 155 6.53 -19.80 13.76
C TYR A 155 7.83 -20.62 13.73
N PRO A 156 7.96 -21.65 14.60
CA PRO A 156 9.19 -22.44 14.70
C PRO A 156 9.40 -23.42 13.54
N TYR A 157 8.45 -23.53 12.62
CA TYR A 157 8.45 -24.48 11.52
C TYR A 157 7.97 -23.83 10.21
N ALA A 158 8.27 -24.48 9.08
CA ALA A 158 7.78 -24.05 7.78
C ALA A 158 6.25 -24.19 7.71
N TYR A 159 5.61 -23.15 7.19
CA TYR A 159 4.16 -23.09 7.01
C TYR A 159 3.75 -23.94 5.79
N ARG A 160 4.44 -23.80 4.66
CA ARG A 160 4.24 -24.63 3.46
C ARG A 160 5.59 -25.09 2.90
N CYS A 161 5.56 -26.14 2.08
CA CYS A 161 6.74 -26.59 1.35
C CYS A 161 7.11 -25.52 0.32
N CYS A 162 8.31 -24.95 0.46
CA CYS A 162 8.87 -24.04 -0.52
C CYS A 162 9.22 -24.79 -1.80
N ASP A 163 8.83 -24.24 -2.95
CA ASP A 163 9.06 -24.86 -4.26
C ASP A 163 9.62 -23.85 -5.28
N VAL A 164 10.79 -24.15 -5.84
CA VAL A 164 11.41 -23.33 -6.89
C VAL A 164 10.58 -23.32 -8.18
N ASP A 165 9.85 -24.39 -8.48
CA ASP A 165 8.99 -24.45 -9.66
C ASP A 165 7.77 -23.52 -9.52
N ASP A 166 7.30 -23.28 -8.28
CA ASP A 166 6.25 -22.30 -7.99
C ASP A 166 6.74 -20.87 -8.24
N ILE A 167 8.00 -20.57 -7.89
CA ILE A 167 8.65 -19.29 -8.25
C ILE A 167 8.69 -19.10 -9.76
N ALA A 168 9.08 -20.13 -10.50
CA ALA A 168 9.15 -20.08 -11.96
C ALA A 168 7.75 -19.88 -12.58
N ALA A 169 6.75 -20.64 -12.12
CA ALA A 169 5.37 -20.55 -12.57
C ALA A 169 4.76 -19.17 -12.32
N ASN A 170 4.91 -18.64 -11.11
CA ASN A 170 4.44 -17.31 -10.74
C ASN A 170 5.13 -16.22 -11.57
N THR A 171 6.44 -16.33 -11.78
CA THR A 171 7.22 -15.40 -12.62
C THR A 171 6.73 -15.43 -14.07
N LEU A 172 6.43 -16.62 -14.62
CA LEU A 172 5.82 -16.78 -15.94
C LEU A 172 4.44 -16.12 -16.00
N GLY A 173 3.63 -16.29 -14.95
CA GLY A 173 2.35 -15.59 -14.78
C GLY A 173 2.48 -14.09 -14.94
N ALA A 174 3.45 -13.48 -14.24
CA ALA A 174 3.72 -12.04 -14.35
C ALA A 174 4.18 -11.63 -15.76
N ALA A 175 5.00 -12.44 -16.44
CA ALA A 175 5.39 -12.19 -17.82
C ALA A 175 4.19 -12.19 -18.78
N LEU A 176 3.31 -13.19 -18.66
CA LEU A 176 2.09 -13.30 -19.47
C LEU A 176 1.10 -12.18 -19.17
N GLY A 177 0.93 -11.81 -17.91
CA GLY A 177 0.13 -10.67 -17.49
C GLY A 177 0.58 -9.36 -18.13
N TRP A 178 1.89 -9.11 -18.15
CA TRP A 178 2.44 -7.94 -18.83
C TRP A 178 2.14 -7.99 -20.33
N LEU A 179 2.31 -9.15 -20.98
CA LEU A 179 1.99 -9.33 -22.40
C LEU A 179 0.52 -9.02 -22.69
N CYS A 180 -0.41 -9.50 -21.86
CA CYS A 180 -1.82 -9.16 -21.95
C CYS A 180 -2.05 -7.64 -21.85
N SER A 181 -1.36 -6.96 -20.92
CA SER A 181 -1.45 -5.50 -20.77
C SER A 181 -0.97 -4.75 -22.02
N TRP A 182 0.09 -5.24 -22.65
CA TRP A 182 0.68 -4.65 -23.84
C TRP A 182 -0.21 -4.87 -25.06
N LEU A 183 -0.76 -6.07 -25.25
CA LEU A 183 -1.73 -6.38 -26.30
C LEU A 183 -2.97 -5.49 -26.17
N LEU A 184 -3.50 -5.35 -24.95
CA LEU A 184 -4.61 -4.44 -24.69
C LEU A 184 -4.22 -2.98 -24.98
N GLY A 185 -2.99 -2.58 -24.68
CA GLY A 185 -2.45 -1.25 -24.99
C GLY A 185 -2.48 -0.89 -26.48
N ARG A 186 -2.48 -1.88 -27.39
CA ARG A 186 -2.62 -1.66 -28.84
C ARG A 186 -4.05 -1.29 -29.25
N VAL A 187 -5.05 -1.74 -28.48
CA VAL A 187 -6.48 -1.46 -28.73
C VAL A 187 -6.95 -0.25 -27.91
N VAL A 188 -6.47 -0.14 -26.67
CA VAL A 188 -6.81 0.92 -25.72
C VAL A 188 -5.51 1.60 -25.23
N PRO A 189 -5.00 2.62 -25.94
CA PRO A 189 -3.76 3.29 -25.58
C PRO A 189 -3.81 3.85 -24.15
N PRO A 190 -2.73 3.73 -23.36
CA PRO A 190 -2.64 4.43 -22.08
C PRO A 190 -2.68 5.95 -22.30
N GLY A 191 -3.33 6.70 -21.40
CA GLY A 191 -3.45 8.16 -21.53
C GLY A 191 -2.09 8.87 -21.51
N LYS A 192 -2.00 10.09 -22.04
CA LYS A 192 -0.77 10.89 -21.96
C LYS A 192 -0.37 11.17 -20.51
N LEU A 193 0.93 11.21 -20.25
CA LEU A 193 1.48 11.65 -18.96
C LEU A 193 1.16 13.14 -18.76
N ALA A 194 1.04 13.58 -17.51
CA ALA A 194 0.78 14.98 -17.21
C ALA A 194 2.04 15.83 -17.38
N GLU A 195 1.97 16.82 -18.27
CA GLU A 195 3.00 17.86 -18.44
C GLU A 195 2.70 19.13 -17.61
N ALA A 196 1.63 19.14 -16.79
CA ALA A 196 1.13 20.37 -16.19
C ALA A 196 1.91 20.84 -14.94
N GLU A 197 2.12 22.17 -14.87
CA GLU A 197 2.60 22.93 -13.72
C GLU A 197 1.69 22.75 -12.48
N PRO A 198 2.20 23.00 -11.26
CA PRO A 198 1.39 22.97 -10.04
C PRO A 198 0.18 23.89 -10.15
N THR A 199 -1.01 23.38 -9.80
CA THR A 199 -2.22 24.22 -9.79
C THR A 199 -2.29 25.05 -8.51
N ASP A 200 -2.55 26.33 -8.66
CA ASP A 200 -2.85 27.31 -7.61
C ASP A 200 -4.32 27.29 -7.17
N ARG A 201 -5.19 26.61 -7.93
CA ARG A 201 -6.63 26.45 -7.64
C ARG A 201 -7.03 24.98 -7.52
N PRO A 202 -6.49 24.22 -6.55
CA PRO A 202 -6.81 22.81 -6.41
C PRO A 202 -8.26 22.63 -5.93
N GLY A 203 -8.99 21.73 -6.62
CA GLY A 203 -10.30 21.27 -6.18
C GLY A 203 -10.23 20.50 -4.86
N PHE A 204 -11.37 20.38 -4.17
CA PHE A 204 -11.48 19.74 -2.84
C PHE A 204 -10.82 18.37 -2.75
N VAL A 205 -11.13 17.47 -3.69
CA VAL A 205 -10.60 16.11 -3.70
C VAL A 205 -9.07 16.12 -3.78
N ARG A 206 -8.49 17.02 -4.59
CA ARG A 206 -7.02 17.14 -4.70
C ARG A 206 -6.42 17.59 -3.37
N ARG A 207 -7.05 18.56 -2.68
CA ARG A 207 -6.62 19.01 -1.34
C ARG A 207 -6.70 17.90 -0.30
N CYS A 208 -7.78 17.09 -0.31
CA CYS A 208 -7.91 15.94 0.60
C CYS A 208 -6.85 14.87 0.34
N VAL A 209 -6.56 14.57 -0.93
CA VAL A 209 -5.51 13.59 -1.27
C VAL A 209 -4.13 14.08 -0.85
N ALA A 210 -3.82 15.37 -1.06
CA ALA A 210 -2.57 15.96 -0.59
C ALA A 210 -2.43 15.84 0.94
N LEU A 211 -3.45 16.31 1.68
CA LEU A 211 -3.46 16.23 3.15
C LEU A 211 -3.34 14.77 3.63
N TRP A 212 -4.02 13.83 2.99
CA TRP A 212 -3.94 12.42 3.37
C TRP A 212 -2.54 11.84 3.15
N LEU A 213 -1.87 12.19 2.06
CA LEU A 213 -0.46 11.82 1.83
C LEU A 213 0.46 12.45 2.88
N ASP A 214 0.26 13.74 3.19
CA ASP A 214 1.02 14.44 4.21
C ASP A 214 0.86 13.77 5.58
N LEU A 215 -0.35 13.36 5.95
CA LEU A 215 -0.62 12.62 7.19
C LEU A 215 0.04 11.23 7.21
N VAL A 216 0.09 10.54 6.07
CA VAL A 216 0.85 9.27 5.96
C VAL A 216 2.35 9.51 6.15
N ILE A 217 2.91 10.57 5.57
CA ILE A 217 4.32 10.96 5.77
C ILE A 217 4.58 11.27 7.25
N VAL A 218 3.70 12.03 7.89
CA VAL A 218 3.79 12.34 9.34
C VAL A 218 3.73 11.06 10.18
N TRP A 219 2.81 10.14 9.88
CA TRP A 219 2.69 8.88 10.58
C TRP A 219 3.94 8.00 10.41
N LEU A 220 4.46 7.86 9.19
CA LEU A 220 5.69 7.12 8.92
C LEU A 220 6.90 7.75 9.63
N ALA A 221 7.02 9.07 9.60
CA ALA A 221 8.09 9.80 10.29
C ALA A 221 8.01 9.65 11.82
N ALA A 222 6.83 9.37 12.38
CA ALA A 222 6.65 9.08 13.80
C ALA A 222 6.97 7.61 14.15
N VAL A 223 6.48 6.65 13.34
CA VAL A 223 6.57 5.22 13.64
C VAL A 223 7.93 4.63 13.30
N VAL A 224 8.50 4.94 12.13
CA VAL A 224 9.69 4.26 11.61
C VAL A 224 10.92 4.47 12.52
N PRO A 225 11.25 5.70 12.96
CA PRO A 225 12.41 5.89 13.83
C PRO A 225 12.29 5.13 15.15
N TYR A 226 11.10 5.14 15.76
CA TYR A 226 10.84 4.37 16.98
C TYR A 226 11.00 2.87 16.74
N GLY A 227 10.39 2.34 15.67
CA GLY A 227 10.49 0.92 15.31
C GLY A 227 11.92 0.46 15.09
N VAL A 228 12.73 1.26 14.39
CA VAL A 228 14.16 0.95 14.17
C VAL A 228 14.93 0.89 15.49
N VAL A 229 14.71 1.85 16.39
CA VAL A 229 15.36 1.86 17.71
C VAL A 229 14.91 0.67 18.56
N ALA A 230 13.61 0.40 18.59
CA ALA A 230 13.04 -0.71 19.35
C ALA A 230 13.60 -2.07 18.89
N LEU A 231 13.62 -2.32 17.57
CA LEU A 231 14.19 -3.53 16.99
C LEU A 231 15.70 -3.63 17.24
N GLY A 232 16.43 -2.51 17.17
CA GLY A 232 17.86 -2.48 17.46
C GLY A 232 18.19 -2.82 18.92
N LEU A 233 17.39 -2.32 19.87
CA LEU A 233 17.53 -2.66 21.28
C LEU A 233 17.24 -4.14 21.54
N GLU A 234 16.15 -4.66 20.96
CA GLU A 234 15.79 -6.08 21.07
C GLU A 234 16.88 -6.99 20.49
N ALA A 235 17.44 -6.64 19.33
CA ALA A 235 18.50 -7.41 18.68
C ALA A 235 19.80 -7.53 19.52
N VAL A 236 20.06 -6.56 20.42
CA VAL A 236 21.22 -6.56 21.32
C VAL A 236 20.86 -7.08 22.72
N GLY A 237 19.60 -7.50 22.94
CA GLY A 237 19.11 -7.98 24.23
C GLY A 237 18.99 -6.86 25.29
N ALA A 238 18.89 -5.60 24.85
CA ALA A 238 18.70 -4.46 25.73
C ALA A 238 17.23 -4.33 26.13
N SER A 239 16.99 -3.67 27.27
CA SER A 239 15.63 -3.33 27.70
C SER A 239 14.99 -2.31 26.76
N ALA A 240 13.66 -2.40 26.63
CA ALA A 240 12.88 -1.44 25.84
C ALA A 240 13.10 -0.01 26.34
N LEU A 241 13.04 0.96 25.42
CA LEU A 241 13.19 2.37 25.74
C LEU A 241 12.14 2.78 26.79
N GLN A 242 12.60 3.27 27.94
CA GLN A 242 11.74 3.74 29.02
C GLN A 242 12.23 5.11 29.51
N LEU A 243 11.37 6.11 29.40
CA LEU A 243 11.64 7.44 29.92
C LEU A 243 11.47 7.46 31.45
N PRO A 244 12.27 8.26 32.19
CA PRO A 244 12.17 8.35 33.64
C PRO A 244 10.75 8.70 34.09
N GLY A 245 10.17 7.89 34.98
CA GLY A 245 8.84 8.12 35.55
C GLY A 245 7.66 7.69 34.65
N LEU A 246 7.91 7.10 33.48
CA LEU A 246 6.88 6.58 32.58
C LEU A 246 6.98 5.06 32.47
N THR A 247 5.85 4.39 32.23
CA THR A 247 5.86 2.98 31.77
C THR A 247 6.40 2.89 30.35
N ALA A 248 6.75 1.68 29.90
CA ALA A 248 7.18 1.45 28.51
C ALA A 248 6.12 1.91 27.50
N ALA A 249 4.84 1.57 27.72
CA ALA A 249 3.73 2.00 26.87
C ALA A 249 3.59 3.52 26.81
N GLN A 250 3.61 4.20 27.96
CA GLN A 250 3.56 5.67 28.01
C GLN A 250 4.78 6.32 27.34
N THR A 251 5.95 5.67 27.41
CA THR A 251 7.14 6.13 26.69
C THR A 251 6.94 6.04 25.19
N VAL A 252 6.36 4.95 24.70
CA VAL A 252 6.02 4.79 23.27
C VAL A 252 5.09 5.91 22.81
N ASP A 253 3.98 6.11 23.53
CA ASP A 253 2.99 7.13 23.19
C ASP A 253 3.59 8.53 23.21
N ALA A 254 4.42 8.85 24.21
CA ALA A 254 5.08 10.16 24.32
C ALA A 254 6.08 10.40 23.18
N VAL A 255 6.94 9.43 22.88
CA VAL A 255 7.95 9.55 21.81
C VAL A 255 7.28 9.64 20.46
N MET A 256 6.34 8.74 20.16
CA MET A 256 5.60 8.76 18.90
C MET A 256 4.79 10.04 18.74
N GLY A 257 4.13 10.51 19.80
CA GLY A 257 3.40 11.78 19.81
C GLY A 257 4.32 12.98 19.54
N ALA A 258 5.48 13.05 20.18
CA ALA A 258 6.46 14.10 19.95
C ALA A 258 6.98 14.08 18.50
N CYS A 259 7.34 12.91 17.99
CA CYS A 259 7.77 12.76 16.59
C CYS A 259 6.66 13.16 15.61
N ALA A 260 5.40 12.79 15.89
CA ALA A 260 4.26 13.17 15.05
C ALA A 260 4.05 14.69 15.03
N VAL A 261 4.15 15.38 16.17
CA VAL A 261 4.05 16.85 16.23
C VAL A 261 5.18 17.51 15.44
N VAL A 262 6.42 17.07 15.63
CA VAL A 262 7.58 17.59 14.89
C VAL A 262 7.41 17.37 13.39
N ALA A 263 7.03 16.16 12.98
CA ALA A 263 6.79 15.82 11.58
C ALA A 263 5.63 16.65 10.99
N PHE A 264 4.53 16.83 11.73
CA PHE A 264 3.40 17.64 11.29
C PHE A 264 3.82 19.10 11.06
N VAL A 265 4.56 19.70 11.98
CA VAL A 265 5.09 21.08 11.82
C VAL A 265 6.04 21.16 10.63
N LEU A 266 6.91 20.17 10.42
CA LEU A 266 7.80 20.15 9.27
C LEU A 266 7.02 20.08 7.95
N VAL A 267 6.07 19.13 7.84
CA VAL A 267 5.33 18.81 6.61
C VAL A 267 4.29 19.88 6.26
N GLU A 268 3.53 20.36 7.24
CA GLU A 268 2.38 21.26 7.01
C GLU A 268 2.70 22.75 7.16
N LEU A 269 3.82 23.11 7.78
CA LEU A 269 4.19 24.49 8.04
C LEU A 269 5.56 24.87 7.43
N ILE A 270 6.64 24.17 7.80
CA ILE A 270 8.01 24.59 7.42
C ILE A 270 8.31 24.34 5.93
N ILE A 271 8.02 23.13 5.43
CA ILE A 271 8.24 22.79 4.02
C ILE A 271 7.45 23.71 3.09
N PRO A 272 6.11 23.84 3.21
CA PRO A 272 5.38 24.70 2.29
C PRO A 272 5.77 26.18 2.38
N TRP A 273 6.18 26.67 3.56
CA TRP A 273 6.69 28.05 3.70
C TRP A 273 7.88 28.33 2.77
N THR A 274 8.74 27.32 2.58
CA THR A 274 9.93 27.38 1.74
C THR A 274 9.70 26.92 0.29
N HIS A 275 8.53 26.35 -0.01
CA HIS A 275 8.17 25.78 -1.32
C HIS A 275 6.84 26.36 -1.85
N ASP A 276 6.65 27.68 -1.70
CA ASP A 276 5.52 28.43 -2.26
C ASP A 276 4.13 27.81 -1.99
N GLY A 277 3.91 27.32 -0.76
CA GLY A 277 2.63 26.71 -0.35
C GLY A 277 2.43 25.26 -0.78
N SER A 278 3.47 24.58 -1.25
CA SER A 278 3.43 23.18 -1.63
C SER A 278 3.97 22.29 -0.51
N THR A 279 3.09 21.48 0.11
CA THR A 279 3.50 20.39 1.02
C THR A 279 4.11 19.24 0.20
N PRO A 280 4.81 18.26 0.81
CA PRO A 280 5.25 17.06 0.10
C PRO A 280 4.12 16.34 -0.67
N GLY A 281 2.97 16.15 -0.04
CA GLY A 281 1.75 15.60 -0.64
C GLY A 281 1.17 16.53 -1.70
N GLY A 282 1.21 17.84 -1.47
CA GLY A 282 0.83 18.89 -2.42
C GLY A 282 1.66 18.85 -3.69
N ALA A 283 2.99 18.82 -3.57
CA ALA A 283 3.95 18.67 -4.65
C ALA A 283 3.70 17.37 -5.44
N PHE A 284 3.43 16.28 -4.72
CA PHE A 284 3.09 15.00 -5.32
C PHE A 284 1.81 15.08 -6.16
N VAL A 285 0.73 15.71 -5.67
CA VAL A 285 -0.48 15.92 -6.49
C VAL A 285 -0.45 17.20 -7.33
N ARG A 286 0.73 17.83 -7.45
CA ARG A 286 1.00 19.05 -8.21
C ARG A 286 0.05 20.19 -7.85
N MET A 287 -0.04 20.54 -6.57
CA MET A 287 -0.80 21.69 -6.10
C MET A 287 0.00 22.54 -5.12
N THR A 288 -0.35 23.82 -5.07
CA THR A 288 -0.07 24.68 -3.93
C THR A 288 -1.38 25.03 -3.24
N PHE A 289 -1.36 25.18 -1.91
CA PHE A 289 -2.48 25.78 -1.19
C PHE A 289 -2.41 27.31 -1.15
N GLU A 290 -1.29 27.91 -1.57
CA GLU A 290 -1.11 29.36 -1.68
C GLU A 290 -1.75 29.84 -2.99
N THR A 291 -3.04 30.17 -2.92
CA THR A 291 -3.90 30.48 -4.08
C THR A 291 -3.58 31.79 -4.81
N HIS A 292 -2.87 32.70 -4.15
CA HIS A 292 -2.45 33.99 -4.68
C HIS A 292 -1.26 34.50 -3.83
N PRO A 293 -0.40 35.36 -4.40
CA PRO A 293 0.74 35.91 -3.68
C PRO A 293 0.28 36.85 -2.57
N ARG A 294 0.88 36.71 -1.38
CA ARG A 294 0.58 37.52 -0.19
C ARG A 294 1.83 38.25 0.30
N THR A 295 1.64 39.39 0.97
CA THR A 295 2.74 40.05 1.69
C THR A 295 3.15 39.23 2.91
N THR A 296 4.39 39.38 3.39
CA THR A 296 4.95 38.54 4.48
C THR A 296 4.05 38.46 5.72
N GLY A 297 3.41 39.57 6.11
CA GLY A 297 2.50 39.61 7.26
C GLY A 297 1.22 38.80 7.04
N TYR A 298 0.53 39.00 5.92
CA TYR A 298 -0.66 38.22 5.59
C TYR A 298 -0.34 36.77 5.29
N ARG A 299 0.84 36.48 4.72
CA ARG A 299 1.34 35.12 4.53
C ARG A 299 1.50 34.41 5.88
N ALA A 300 2.12 35.04 6.88
CA ALA A 300 2.24 34.46 8.21
C ALA A 300 0.86 34.19 8.86
N LEU A 301 -0.08 35.14 8.76
CA LEU A 301 -1.44 34.97 9.25
C LEU A 301 -2.16 33.81 8.54
N PHE A 302 -2.01 33.71 7.22
CA PHE A 302 -2.57 32.63 6.40
C PHE A 302 -2.09 31.24 6.87
N TYR A 303 -0.78 31.06 7.03
CA TYR A 303 -0.23 29.80 7.53
C TYR A 303 -0.69 29.48 8.95
N LEU A 304 -0.79 30.49 9.82
CA LEU A 304 -1.28 30.32 11.19
C LEU A 304 -2.74 29.85 11.21
N VAL A 305 -3.63 30.51 10.45
CA VAL A 305 -5.06 30.15 10.40
C VAL A 305 -5.25 28.79 9.72
N ARG A 306 -4.51 28.49 8.64
CA ARG A 306 -4.52 27.16 8.00
C ARG A 306 -4.11 26.07 8.98
N THR A 307 -2.99 26.25 9.67
CA THR A 307 -2.46 25.27 10.64
C THR A 307 -3.44 25.09 11.79
N ALA A 308 -3.98 26.17 12.35
CA ALA A 308 -5.00 26.11 13.40
C ALA A 308 -6.26 25.37 12.93
N THR A 309 -6.69 25.60 11.68
CA THR A 309 -7.84 24.91 11.07
C THR A 309 -7.58 23.41 10.96
N LEU A 310 -6.38 23.01 10.49
CA LEU A 310 -6.00 21.60 10.38
C LEU A 310 -5.91 20.94 11.75
N VAL A 311 -5.25 21.57 12.73
CA VAL A 311 -5.13 21.04 14.09
C VAL A 311 -6.49 20.90 14.76
N ALA A 312 -7.33 21.93 14.66
CA ALA A 312 -8.68 21.90 15.21
C ALA A 312 -9.50 20.79 14.55
N THR A 313 -9.41 20.61 13.23
CA THR A 313 -10.17 19.58 12.51
C THR A 313 -9.65 18.17 12.77
N LEU A 314 -8.35 17.97 12.89
CA LEU A 314 -7.77 16.62 13.00
C LEU A 314 -7.72 16.10 14.44
N PHE A 315 -7.49 16.98 15.41
CA PHE A 315 -7.15 16.57 16.78
C PHE A 315 -8.13 17.05 17.86
N VAL A 316 -8.88 18.14 17.61
CA VAL A 316 -9.73 18.75 18.65
C VAL A 316 -11.22 18.49 18.40
N TRP A 317 -11.70 18.83 17.21
CA TRP A 317 -13.10 18.76 16.81
C TRP A 317 -13.23 18.21 15.38
N PRO A 318 -13.19 16.87 15.18
CA PRO A 318 -13.35 16.24 13.87
C PRO A 318 -14.59 16.67 13.08
N TRP A 319 -15.66 17.02 13.81
CA TRP A 319 -16.91 17.52 13.22
C TRP A 319 -16.78 18.85 12.49
N LEU A 320 -15.69 19.61 12.68
CA LEU A 320 -15.37 20.82 11.89
C LEU A 320 -15.26 20.54 10.39
N VAL A 321 -15.04 19.28 9.98
CA VAL A 321 -15.04 18.91 8.57
C VAL A 321 -16.37 19.24 7.88
N LEU A 322 -17.51 19.14 8.58
CA LEU A 322 -18.84 19.39 8.01
C LEU A 322 -19.07 20.87 7.65
N PRO A 323 -18.87 21.85 8.56
CA PRO A 323 -18.99 23.25 8.20
C PRO A 323 -17.93 23.69 7.18
N LEU A 324 -16.72 23.14 7.22
CA LEU A 324 -15.68 23.42 6.20
C LEU A 324 -16.10 22.91 4.81
N LEU A 325 -16.69 21.71 4.74
CA LEU A 325 -17.25 21.14 3.51
C LEU A 325 -18.39 22.01 2.96
N LEU A 326 -19.34 22.41 3.82
CA LEU A 326 -20.44 23.29 3.43
C LEU A 326 -19.93 24.62 2.90
N PHE A 327 -18.95 25.23 3.57
CA PHE A 327 -18.31 26.47 3.13
C PHE A 327 -17.67 26.29 1.75
N TYR A 328 -16.90 25.21 1.56
CA TYR A 328 -16.25 24.91 0.29
C TYR A 328 -17.26 24.66 -0.84
N LEU A 329 -18.37 23.98 -0.58
CA LEU A 329 -19.42 23.73 -1.59
C LEU A 329 -20.01 25.04 -2.14
N VAL A 330 -20.14 26.06 -1.29
CA VAL A 330 -20.68 27.37 -1.65
C VAL A 330 -19.62 28.28 -2.27
N LYS A 331 -18.46 28.43 -1.63
CA LYS A 331 -17.43 29.40 -2.01
C LYS A 331 -16.35 28.85 -2.95
N ARG A 332 -16.22 27.53 -3.07
CA ARG A 332 -15.17 26.82 -3.82
C ARG A 332 -13.74 27.14 -3.34
N GLU A 333 -13.62 27.71 -2.15
CA GLU A 333 -12.38 28.10 -1.47
C GLU A 333 -12.48 27.74 0.01
N MET A 334 -11.34 27.60 0.70
CA MET A 334 -11.32 27.39 2.14
C MET A 334 -11.43 28.72 2.90
N PRO A 335 -11.93 28.76 4.15
CA PRO A 335 -12.08 30.01 4.89
C PRO A 335 -10.79 30.82 5.04
N TYR A 336 -9.66 30.12 5.21
CA TYR A 336 -8.34 30.75 5.29
C TYR A 336 -7.85 31.30 3.95
N ASP A 337 -8.39 30.84 2.80
CA ASP A 337 -8.01 31.38 1.48
C ASP A 337 -8.48 32.84 1.30
N LEU A 338 -9.45 33.30 2.11
CA LEU A 338 -9.96 34.68 2.11
C LEU A 338 -8.99 35.71 2.70
N ILE A 339 -7.88 35.27 3.30
CA ILE A 339 -6.86 36.17 3.84
C ILE A 339 -6.14 36.85 2.66
N PRO A 340 -6.05 38.20 2.63
CA PRO A 340 -5.50 38.98 1.51
C PRO A 340 -4.04 38.69 1.13
#